data_AF-A0AB38VNV2-F1
#
_entry.id   AF-A0AB38VNV2-F1
#
_cell.length_a   1.000
_cell.length_b   1.000
_cell.length_c   1.000
_cell.angle_alpha   90.00
_cell.angle_beta   90.00
_cell.angle_gamma   90.00
#
_symmetry.space_group_name_H-M   'P 1'
#
loop_
_entity.id
_entity.type
_entity.pdbx_description
1 polymer ?
#
loop_
_entity_poly.entity_id
_entity_poly.type
_entity_poly.pdbx_seq_one_letter_code
_entity_poly.pdbx_strand_id
1 'polypeptide(L)' 'MEGLQYKQIAERENLSELALNLRYTLNAKNVNANKLKLDKQRNKIKRTYQNKQDLTNISNDFAERVAKLNLHFQNL' A
#
# COMPACT_ATOMS: atom_id res chain seq x y z
N MET A 1 4.64 -6.21 7.85
CA MET A 1 4.71 -6.73 6.46
C MET A 1 4.77 -5.62 5.42
N GLU A 2 4.02 -4.52 5.57
CA GLU A 2 4.01 -3.41 4.60
C GLU A 2 5.39 -2.71 4.47
N GLY A 3 6.07 -2.44 5.59
CA GLY A 3 7.42 -1.85 5.58
C GLY A 3 8.49 -2.69 4.86
N LEU A 4 8.36 -4.02 4.89
CA LEU A 4 9.28 -4.92 4.17
C LEU A 4 9.09 -4.80 2.65
N GLN A 5 7.85 -4.65 2.19
CA GLN A 5 7.55 -4.46 0.76
C GLN A 5 7.99 -3.08 0.26
N TYR A 6 7.82 -2.02 1.07
CA TYR A 6 8.36 -0.71 0.72
C TYR A 6 9.88 -0.72 0.60
N LYS A 7 10.58 -1.44 1.48
CA LYS A 7 12.04 -1.59 1.40
C LYS A 7 12.47 -2.29 0.09
N GLN A 8 11.79 -3.37 -0.28
CA GLN A 8 12.06 -4.07 -1.55
C GLN A 8 11.81 -3.18 -2.78
N ILE A 9 10.80 -2.32 -2.73
CA ILE A 9 10.52 -1.37 -3.82
C ILE A 9 11.60 -0.29 -3.90
N ALA A 10 12.00 0.27 -2.75
CA ALA A 10 13.06 1.28 -2.69
C ALA A 10 14.40 0.74 -3.22
N GLU A 11 14.76 -0.51 -2.88
CA GLU A 11 15.96 -1.17 -3.40
C GLU A 11 15.90 -1.33 -4.93
N ARG A 12 14.75 -1.71 -5.48
CA ARG A 12 14.56 -1.82 -6.94
C ARG A 12 14.61 -0.46 -7.65
N GLU A 13 14.02 0.58 -7.06
CA GLU A 13 14.09 1.95 -7.59
C GLU A 13 15.55 2.43 -7.61
N ASN A 14 16.30 2.24 -6.53
CA ASN A 14 17.70 2.64 -6.43
C ASN A 14 18.60 1.88 -7.44
N LEU A 15 18.40 0.57 -7.60
CA LEU A 15 19.13 -0.21 -8.61
C LEU A 15 18.81 0.22 -10.04
N SER A 16 17.55 0.56 -10.32
CA SER A 16 17.12 1.03 -11.64
C SER A 16 17.70 2.41 -11.96
N GLU A 17 17.72 3.31 -10.96
CA GLU A 17 18.35 4.62 -11.06
C GLU A 17 19.86 4.50 -11.30
N LEU A 18 20.55 3.66 -10.52
CA LEU A 18 21.99 3.40 -10.70
C LEU A 18 22.29 2.83 -12.10
N ALA A 19 21.53 1.85 -12.57
CA ALA A 19 21.72 1.26 -13.89
C ALA A 19 21.51 2.28 -15.02
N LEU A 20 20.53 3.18 -14.89
CA LEU A 20 20.33 4.26 -15.84
C LEU A 20 21.46 5.28 -15.78
N ASN A 21 21.86 5.71 -14.58
CA ASN A 21 22.98 6.61 -14.41
C ASN A 21 24.23 6.02 -15.07
N LEU A 22 24.61 4.78 -14.77
CA LEU A 22 25.73 4.10 -15.42
C LEU A 22 25.59 4.04 -16.95
N ARG A 23 24.39 3.70 -17.46
CA ARG A 23 24.12 3.70 -18.91
C ARG A 23 24.34 5.07 -19.53
N TYR A 24 23.97 6.15 -18.84
CA TYR A 24 24.03 7.53 -19.36
C TYR A 24 25.36 8.22 -19.13
N THR A 25 26.06 7.92 -18.05
CA THR A 25 27.46 8.32 -17.86
C THR A 25 28.36 7.67 -18.91
N LEU A 26 28.01 6.46 -19.37
CA LEU A 26 28.72 5.76 -20.45
C LEU A 26 28.19 6.09 -21.87
N ASN A 27 26.98 6.63 -22.03
CA ASN A 27 26.39 7.01 -23.34
C ASN A 27 25.47 8.23 -23.22
N ALA A 28 25.88 9.38 -23.77
CA ALA A 28 25.28 10.71 -23.62
C ALA A 28 23.85 10.94 -24.22
N LYS A 29 22.79 10.32 -23.69
CA LYS A 29 21.38 10.68 -24.03
C LYS A 29 20.41 10.65 -22.83
N ASN A 30 20.28 11.77 -22.12
CA ASN A 30 19.41 11.97 -20.95
C ASN A 30 18.05 11.23 -20.99
N VAL A 31 17.80 10.30 -20.06
CA VAL A 31 16.47 9.70 -19.85
C VAL A 31 15.61 10.51 -18.89
N ASN A 32 14.32 10.53 -19.20
CA ASN A 32 13.29 11.16 -18.39
C ASN A 32 13.02 10.33 -17.11
N ALA A 33 13.57 10.77 -15.98
CA ALA A 33 13.39 10.18 -14.65
C ALA A 33 11.91 10.02 -14.24
N ASN A 34 11.00 10.83 -14.79
CA ASN A 34 9.57 10.69 -14.49
C ASN A 34 8.96 9.38 -15.02
N LYS A 35 9.60 8.70 -15.98
CA LYS A 35 9.16 7.38 -16.47
C LYS A 35 9.53 6.23 -15.52
N LEU A 36 10.38 6.47 -14.51
CA LEU A 36 10.74 5.49 -13.49
C LEU A 36 9.84 5.51 -12.25
N LYS A 37 8.97 6.52 -12.13
CA LYS A 37 8.11 6.63 -10.95
C LYS A 37 7.10 5.49 -10.91
N LEU A 38 7.18 4.66 -9.88
CA LEU A 38 6.28 3.52 -9.65
C LEU A 38 5.02 3.91 -8.86
N ASP A 39 4.56 5.17 -9.00
CA ASP A 39 3.43 5.73 -8.25
C ASP A 39 2.16 4.89 -8.38
N LYS A 40 1.93 4.29 -9.56
CA LYS A 40 0.82 3.37 -9.79
C LYS A 40 0.88 2.12 -8.91
N GLN A 41 2.07 1.57 -8.69
CA GLN A 41 2.27 0.40 -7.83
C GLN A 41 2.16 0.78 -6.35
N ARG A 42 2.73 1.93 -5.95
CA ARG A 42 2.57 2.48 -4.58
C ARG A 42 1.09 2.69 -4.23
N ASN A 43 0.31 3.27 -5.14
CA ASN A 43 -1.14 3.45 -4.95
C ASN A 43 -1.92 2.13 -4.86
N LYS A 44 -1.52 1.10 -5.62
CA LYS A 44 -2.12 -0.24 -5.55
C LYS A 44 -1.87 -0.90 -4.20
N ILE A 45 -0.64 -0.81 -3.68
CA ILE A 45 -0.27 -1.30 -2.36
C ILE A 45 -1.11 -0.61 -1.29
N LYS A 46 -1.12 0.73 -1.29
CA LYS A 46 -1.91 1.53 -0.34
C LYS A 46 -3.38 1.10 -0.27
N ARG A 47 -4.05 0.96 -1.43
CA ARG A 47 -5.45 0.49 -1.49
C ARG A 47 -5.64 -0.91 -0.93
N THR A 48 -4.69 -1.82 -1.20
CA THR A 48 -4.78 -3.21 -0.76
C THR A 48 -4.70 -3.34 0.77
N TYR A 49 -3.89 -2.48 1.41
CA TYR A 49 -3.73 -2.49 2.86
C TYR A 49 -4.81 -1.67 3.59
N GLN A 50 -5.30 -0.57 3.01
CA GLN A 50 -6.39 0.23 3.58
C GLN A 50 -7.73 -0.54 3.61
N ASN A 51 -8.08 -1.26 2.55
CA ASN A 51 -9.31 -2.05 2.51
C ASN A 51 -9.37 -3.17 3.59
N LYS A 52 -8.22 -3.59 4.14
CA LYS A 52 -8.17 -4.57 5.23
C LYS A 52 -8.50 -3.94 6.60
N GLN A 53 -8.24 -2.64 6.78
CA GLN A 53 -8.65 -1.93 8.00
C GLN A 53 -10.15 -1.63 8.02
N ASP A 54 -10.75 -1.37 6.86
CA ASP A 54 -12.21 -1.12 6.79
C ASP A 54 -13.01 -2.39 7.11
N LEU A 55 -12.50 -3.57 6.76
CA LEU A 55 -13.15 -4.85 7.09
C LEU A 55 -13.22 -5.11 8.61
N THR A 56 -12.21 -4.67 9.37
CA THR A 56 -12.20 -4.78 10.84
C THR A 56 -13.16 -3.80 11.52
N ASN A 57 -13.50 -2.68 10.87
CA ASN A 57 -14.49 -1.74 11.39
C ASN A 57 -15.92 -2.25 11.19
N ILE A 58 -16.20 -2.94 10.08
CA ILE A 58 -17.53 -3.54 9.80
C ILE A 58 -17.86 -4.67 10.78
N SER A 59 -16.87 -5.49 11.18
CA SER A 59 -17.10 -6.55 12.17
C SER A 59 -17.50 -6.02 13.55
N ASN A 60 -17.03 -4.82 13.91
CA ASN A 60 -17.38 -4.19 15.19
C ASN A 60 -18.83 -3.66 15.18
N ASP A 61 -19.30 -3.07 14.08
CA ASP A 61 -20.70 -2.59 13.96
C ASP A 61 -21.71 -3.73 14.05
N PHE A 62 -21.41 -4.88 13.44
CA PHE A 62 -22.27 -6.06 13.54
C PHE A 62 -22.33 -6.61 14.98
N ALA A 63 -21.18 -6.71 15.65
CA ALA A 63 -21.12 -7.17 17.04
C ALA A 63 -21.88 -6.23 18.00
N GLU A 64 -21.78 -4.91 17.80
CA GLU A 64 -22.54 -3.92 18.58
C GLU A 64 -24.06 -4.02 18.35
N ARG A 65 -24.50 -4.25 17.11
CA ARG A 65 -25.92 -4.48 16.79
C ARG A 65 -26.47 -5.74 17.47
N VAL A 66 -25.71 -6.83 17.45
CA VAL A 66 -26.08 -8.08 18.13
C VAL A 66 -26.13 -7.88 19.64
N ALA A 67 -25.15 -7.17 20.23
CA ALA A 67 -25.15 -6.85 21.66
C ALA A 67 -26.38 -6.01 22.07
N LYS A 68 -26.74 -4.99 21.29
CA LYS A 68 -27.94 -4.17 21.53
C LYS A 68 -29.24 -4.99 21.48
N LEU A 69 -29.37 -5.90 20.51
CA LEU A 69 -30.53 -6.79 20.41
C LEU A 69 -30.62 -7.70 21.63
N ASN A 70 -29.50 -8.29 22.05
CA ASN A 70 -29.48 -9.19 23.20
C ASN A 70 -29.92 -8.47 24.50
N LEU A 71 -29.47 -7.22 24.66
CA LEU A 71 -29.83 -6.37 25.81
C LEU A 71 -31.32 -5.96 25.80
N HIS A 72 -31.89 -5.74 24.61
CA HIS A 72 -33.32 -5.46 24.45
C HIS A 72 -34.20 -6.64 24.88
N PHE A 73 -33.81 -7.87 24.57
CA PHE A 73 -34.56 -9.07 24.95
C PHE A 73 -34.30 -9.56 26.38
N GLN A 74 -33.20 -9.16 27.01
CA GLN A 74 -32.91 -9.48 28.42
C GLN A 74 -33.70 -8.63 29.43
N ASN A 75 -34.17 -7.44 29.03
CA ASN A 75 -34.94 -6.53 29.88
C ASN A 75 -36.47 -6.68 29.68
N LEU A 76 -36.90 -7.75 29.02
CA LEU A 76 -38.29 -8.20 28.82
C LEU A 76 -38.56 -9.42 29.70
#